data_AF-A0A523D4A5-F1
#
_entry.id   AF-A0A523D4A5-F1
#
_cell.length_a   1.000
_cell.length_b   1.000
_cell.length_c   1.000
_cell.angle_alpha   90.00
_cell.angle_beta   90.00
_cell.angle_gamma   90.00
#
_symmetry.space_group_name_H-M   'P 1'
#
loop_
_entity.id
_entity.type
_entity.pdbx_description
1 polymer ?
#
loop_
_entity_poly.entity_id
_entity_poly.type
_entity_poly.pdbx_seq_one_letter_code
_entity_poly.pdbx_strand_id
1 'polypeptide(L)'
;MSQGLVGILDPDGKLLKGQKVPSINRKDLLRLYRVMLLNRRVDERMITLQRQGRIGFYVGSMGEEAAIIGSAFALKPKDWIIPCYRELGAALLRGFPLFDLCCQLFGNEQDAIKGRQMPNHYASWKLRFGSISSPVGNQIPHATGIGLAARLTGSKDVALVYFGDGATSEGDFHVALNFAGVYKTSTIFLCRNNQWAISVPRQFQTASRTLAEKAAAYNIEGVEVDGNDILAVYSVTREAVDRARRGEGATLIEAVTYRQGGHSTSDDPRVYRDEKEVQEWLKKDPISRFKSYLI
;
A
#
# COMPACT_ATOMS: atom_id res chain seq x y z
N MET A 1 -1.58 3.84 23.43
CA MET A 1 -0.16 3.43 23.57
C MET A 1 0.12 2.48 22.42
N SER A 2 0.98 2.84 21.47
CA SER A 2 1.29 1.95 20.35
C SER A 2 1.97 0.69 20.91
N GLN A 3 1.34 -0.46 20.72
CA GLN A 3 2.08 -1.72 20.76
C GLN A 3 3.19 -1.57 19.71
N GLY A 4 4.45 -1.83 20.08
CA GLY A 4 5.59 -1.60 19.18
C GLY A 4 5.45 -2.31 17.83
N LEU A 5 6.37 -2.05 16.90
CA LEU A 5 6.36 -2.59 15.53
C LEU A 5 5.93 -4.07 15.48
N VAL A 6 4.75 -4.32 14.89
CA VAL A 6 4.20 -5.67 14.77
C VAL A 6 4.94 -6.43 13.67
N GLY A 7 5.49 -7.60 14.00
CA GLY A 7 6.14 -8.52 13.07
C GLY A 7 5.85 -9.97 13.44
N ILE A 8 5.88 -10.86 12.45
CA ILE A 8 5.66 -12.32 12.58
C ILE A 8 6.93 -13.08 12.20
N LEU A 9 7.59 -12.69 11.11
CA LEU A 9 8.85 -13.24 10.63
C LEU A 9 10.00 -12.33 11.06
N ASP A 10 11.22 -12.82 11.09
CA ASP A 10 12.44 -12.00 11.07
C ASP A 10 12.88 -11.73 9.61
N PRO A 11 13.90 -10.89 9.36
CA PRO A 11 14.40 -10.65 8.00
C PRO A 11 14.89 -11.90 7.26
N ASP A 12 15.30 -12.95 7.97
CA ASP A 12 15.73 -14.23 7.40
C ASP A 12 14.54 -15.16 7.07
N GLY A 13 13.30 -14.73 7.36
CA GLY A 13 12.07 -15.48 7.10
C GLY A 13 11.72 -16.51 8.17
N LYS A 14 12.37 -16.48 9.34
CA LYS A 14 12.05 -17.37 10.47
C LYS A 14 10.97 -16.76 11.34
N LEU A 15 10.14 -17.59 11.95
CA LEU A 15 9.08 -17.14 12.86
C LEU A 15 9.69 -16.51 14.13
N LEU A 16 9.30 -15.28 14.44
CA LEU A 16 9.67 -14.60 15.68
C LEU A 16 9.09 -15.35 16.89
N LYS A 17 9.85 -15.35 18.00
CA LYS A 17 9.47 -16.04 19.22
C LYS A 17 8.11 -15.54 19.74
N GLY A 18 7.17 -16.47 19.96
CA GLY A 18 5.84 -16.18 20.50
C GLY A 18 4.82 -15.71 19.46
N GLN A 19 5.22 -15.49 18.21
CA GLN A 19 4.30 -15.15 17.13
C GLN A 19 3.62 -16.39 16.56
N LYS A 20 2.43 -16.18 15.99
CA LYS A 20 1.66 -17.24 15.32
C LYS A 20 1.46 -16.88 13.86
N VAL A 21 1.68 -17.86 12.99
CA VAL A 21 1.38 -17.73 11.57
C VAL A 21 -0.14 -17.61 11.39
N PRO A 22 -0.63 -16.63 10.63
CA PRO A 22 -2.06 -16.52 10.34
C PRO A 22 -2.53 -17.72 9.50
N SER A 23 -3.79 -18.13 9.68
CA SER A 23 -4.35 -19.26 8.92
C SER A 23 -4.55 -18.89 7.45
N ILE A 24 -3.52 -19.16 6.63
CA ILE A 24 -3.50 -19.02 5.17
C ILE A 24 -3.08 -20.37 4.60
N ASN A 25 -3.87 -20.92 3.68
CA ASN A 25 -3.52 -22.19 3.06
C ASN A 25 -2.30 -22.05 2.14
N ARG A 26 -1.59 -23.16 1.89
CA ARG A 26 -0.38 -23.18 1.05
C ARG A 26 -0.58 -22.61 -0.35
N LYS A 27 -1.76 -22.85 -0.96
CA LYS A 27 -2.06 -22.35 -2.32
C LYS A 27 -2.10 -20.83 -2.35
N ASP A 28 -2.69 -20.21 -1.34
CA ASP A 28 -2.77 -18.75 -1.21
C ASP A 28 -1.40 -18.15 -0.83
N LEU A 29 -0.62 -18.80 0.03
CA LEU A 29 0.76 -18.38 0.31
C LEU A 29 1.61 -18.34 -0.98
N LEU A 30 1.53 -19.39 -1.81
CA LEU A 30 2.22 -19.42 -3.10
C LEU A 30 1.66 -18.38 -4.08
N ARG A 31 0.36 -18.10 -4.05
CA ARG A 31 -0.26 -17.03 -4.86
C ARG A 31 0.31 -15.67 -4.47
N LEU A 32 0.40 -15.35 -3.17
CA LEU A 32 0.97 -14.10 -2.69
C LEU A 32 2.42 -13.92 -3.18
N TYR A 33 3.23 -14.97 -3.03
CA TYR A 33 4.61 -14.96 -3.52
C TYR A 33 4.70 -14.73 -5.03
N ARG A 34 3.87 -15.42 -5.83
CA ARG A 34 3.80 -15.22 -7.29
C ARG A 34 3.42 -13.79 -7.67
N VAL A 35 2.47 -13.18 -6.95
CA VAL A 35 2.05 -11.79 -7.23
C VAL A 35 3.15 -10.80 -6.85
N MET A 36 3.89 -11.01 -5.75
CA MET A 36 5.04 -10.16 -5.42
C MET A 36 6.13 -10.24 -6.50
N LEU A 37 6.45 -11.46 -6.96
CA LEU A 37 7.38 -11.65 -8.08
C LEU A 37 6.88 -10.97 -9.36
N LEU A 38 5.59 -11.15 -9.71
CA LEU A 38 5.02 -10.53 -10.89
C LEU A 38 5.09 -9.00 -10.82
N ASN A 39 4.75 -8.41 -9.67
CA ASN A 39 4.85 -6.96 -9.45
C ASN A 39 6.28 -6.46 -9.70
N ARG A 40 7.28 -7.09 -9.06
CA ARG A 40 8.70 -6.76 -9.25
C ARG A 40 9.13 -6.85 -10.71
N ARG A 41 8.73 -7.91 -11.41
CA ARG A 41 9.08 -8.11 -12.83
C ARG A 41 8.41 -7.09 -13.75
N VAL A 42 7.18 -6.70 -13.46
CA VAL A 42 6.52 -5.62 -14.20
C VAL A 42 7.24 -4.30 -13.96
N ASP A 43 7.59 -3.98 -12.70
CA ASP A 43 8.36 -2.78 -12.38
C ASP A 43 9.68 -2.70 -13.16
N GLU A 44 10.49 -3.76 -13.10
CA GLU A 44 11.75 -3.86 -13.86
C GLU A 44 11.55 -3.67 -15.36
N ARG A 45 10.49 -4.29 -15.91
CA ARG A 45 10.19 -4.23 -17.34
C ARG A 45 9.74 -2.83 -17.76
N MET A 46 8.86 -2.19 -17.00
CA MET A 46 8.33 -0.88 -17.35
C MET A 46 9.38 0.22 -17.20
N ILE A 47 10.26 0.13 -16.20
CA ILE A 47 11.44 1.01 -16.11
C ILE A 47 12.33 0.86 -17.37
N THR A 48 12.57 -0.37 -17.81
CA THR A 48 13.35 -0.62 -19.03
C THR A 48 12.68 -0.01 -20.27
N LEU A 49 11.36 -0.19 -20.41
CA LEU A 49 10.59 0.38 -21.52
C LEU A 49 10.59 1.91 -21.49
N GLN A 50 10.51 2.52 -20.32
CA GLN A 50 10.60 3.97 -20.17
C GLN A 50 11.97 4.49 -20.62
N ARG A 51 13.06 3.82 -20.22
CA ARG A 51 14.43 4.16 -20.65
C ARG A 51 14.64 4.01 -22.16
N GLN A 52 13.86 3.15 -22.81
CA GLN A 52 13.84 2.99 -24.27
C GLN A 52 12.93 4.01 -24.98
N GLY A 53 12.29 4.94 -24.24
CA GLY A 53 11.35 5.90 -24.79
C GLY A 53 10.02 5.29 -25.25
N ARG A 54 9.70 4.07 -24.83
CA ARG A 54 8.48 3.34 -25.26
C ARG A 54 7.24 3.75 -24.46
N ILE A 55 7.42 4.19 -23.22
CA ILE A 55 6.39 4.78 -22.37
C ILE A 55 6.93 6.08 -21.77
N GLY A 56 6.07 7.05 -21.49
CA GLY A 56 6.50 8.39 -21.04
C GLY A 56 6.95 8.45 -19.58
N PHE A 57 6.40 7.61 -18.71
CA PHE A 57 6.61 7.70 -17.27
C PHE A 57 6.34 6.35 -16.58
N TYR A 58 7.09 6.04 -15.52
CA TYR A 58 6.78 4.90 -14.66
C TYR A 58 7.07 5.16 -13.18
N VAL A 59 6.25 4.58 -12.29
CA VAL A 59 6.48 4.56 -10.85
C VAL A 59 6.23 3.14 -10.35
N GLY A 60 7.25 2.52 -9.78
CA GLY A 60 7.17 1.19 -9.19
C GLY A 60 7.05 1.20 -7.66
N SER A 61 6.95 0.01 -7.09
CA SER A 61 6.83 -0.22 -5.65
C SER A 61 7.86 -1.24 -5.14
N MET A 62 9.05 -1.24 -5.75
CA MET A 62 10.16 -2.12 -5.39
C MET A 62 10.53 -1.93 -3.92
N GLY A 63 10.40 -3.01 -3.14
CA GLY A 63 10.62 -3.04 -1.69
C GLY A 63 9.35 -2.91 -0.85
N GLU A 64 8.23 -2.49 -1.46
CA GLU A 64 6.94 -2.25 -0.79
C GLU A 64 5.90 -3.35 -1.08
N GLU A 65 6.30 -4.44 -1.73
CA GLU A 65 5.37 -5.45 -2.26
C GLU A 65 4.54 -6.13 -1.16
N ALA A 66 5.16 -6.48 -0.04
CA ALA A 66 4.49 -7.14 1.08
C ALA A 66 3.42 -6.23 1.71
N ALA A 67 3.73 -4.95 1.93
CA ALA A 67 2.81 -3.94 2.45
C ALA A 67 1.56 -3.81 1.57
N ILE A 68 1.73 -3.81 0.25
CA ILE A 68 0.64 -3.65 -0.72
C ILE A 68 -0.16 -4.95 -0.87
N ILE A 69 0.51 -6.08 -1.11
CA ILE A 69 -0.15 -7.34 -1.48
C ILE A 69 -0.73 -8.02 -0.23
N GLY A 70 -0.04 -8.00 0.90
CA GLY A 70 -0.53 -8.56 2.16
C GLY A 70 -1.81 -7.88 2.65
N SER A 71 -1.86 -6.54 2.54
CA SER A 71 -3.05 -5.78 2.93
C SER A 71 -4.21 -5.96 1.96
N ALA A 72 -3.96 -5.94 0.65
CA ALA A 72 -4.99 -6.19 -0.35
C ALA A 72 -5.57 -7.62 -0.24
N PHE A 73 -4.78 -8.61 0.19
CA PHE A 73 -5.24 -9.99 0.39
C PHE A 73 -6.20 -10.15 1.58
N ALA A 74 -6.13 -9.26 2.58
CA ALA A 74 -7.07 -9.25 3.69
C ALA A 74 -8.49 -8.81 3.28
N LEU A 75 -8.66 -8.23 2.10
CA LEU A 75 -9.93 -7.69 1.60
C LEU A 75 -10.76 -8.69 0.81
N LYS A 76 -12.09 -8.66 1.00
CA LYS A 76 -13.04 -9.41 0.16
C LYS A 76 -13.20 -8.74 -1.20
N PRO A 77 -13.63 -9.47 -2.26
CA PRO A 77 -13.86 -8.88 -3.60
C PRO A 77 -14.79 -7.67 -3.64
N LYS A 78 -15.70 -7.53 -2.67
CA LYS A 78 -16.61 -6.38 -2.56
C LYS A 78 -16.00 -5.17 -1.83
N ASP A 79 -14.86 -5.32 -1.17
CA ASP A 79 -14.21 -4.19 -0.50
C ASP A 79 -13.50 -3.31 -1.54
N TRP A 80 -13.55 -2.00 -1.32
CA TRP A 80 -12.91 -1.01 -2.17
C TRP A 80 -11.43 -0.88 -1.84
N ILE A 81 -10.61 -0.82 -2.89
CA ILE A 81 -9.21 -0.40 -2.81
C ILE A 81 -9.12 0.98 -3.47
N ILE A 82 -8.71 1.97 -2.69
CA ILE A 82 -8.50 3.34 -3.14
C ILE A 82 -6.98 3.59 -3.19
N PRO A 83 -6.36 3.45 -4.37
CA PRO A 83 -4.92 3.54 -4.55
C PRO A 83 -4.41 4.98 -4.58
N CYS A 84 -3.09 5.15 -4.49
CA CYS A 84 -2.40 6.30 -5.07
C CYS A 84 -1.80 5.86 -6.41
N TYR A 85 -0.47 5.80 -6.60
CA TYR A 85 0.15 5.48 -7.91
C TYR A 85 1.19 4.35 -7.86
N ARG A 86 1.27 3.60 -6.75
CA ARG A 86 2.28 2.53 -6.56
C ARG A 86 1.65 1.15 -6.28
N GLU A 87 0.34 1.05 -6.18
CA GLU A 87 -0.37 -0.15 -5.71
C GLU A 87 -0.63 -1.19 -6.80
N LEU A 88 0.30 -1.36 -7.75
CA LEU A 88 0.15 -2.31 -8.84
C LEU A 88 -0.03 -3.73 -8.31
N GLY A 89 0.71 -4.11 -7.28
CA GLY A 89 0.58 -5.42 -6.64
C GLY A 89 -0.84 -5.73 -6.15
N ALA A 90 -1.56 -4.73 -5.63
CA ALA A 90 -2.95 -4.88 -5.20
C ALA A 90 -3.90 -5.06 -6.40
N ALA A 91 -3.69 -4.28 -7.47
CA ALA A 91 -4.45 -4.44 -8.71
C ALA A 91 -4.24 -5.82 -9.34
N LEU A 92 -2.99 -6.28 -9.44
CA LEU A 92 -2.64 -7.61 -9.95
C LEU A 92 -3.24 -8.73 -9.09
N LEU A 93 -3.20 -8.59 -7.76
CA LEU A 93 -3.82 -9.55 -6.85
C LEU A 93 -5.34 -9.68 -7.09
N ARG A 94 -6.01 -8.55 -7.38
CA ARG A 94 -7.43 -8.48 -7.75
C ARG A 94 -7.72 -9.01 -9.16
N GLY A 95 -6.70 -9.32 -9.95
CA GLY A 95 -6.84 -9.82 -11.31
C GLY A 95 -6.96 -8.72 -12.38
N PHE A 96 -6.39 -7.53 -12.11
CA PHE A 96 -6.26 -6.49 -13.13
C PHE A 96 -5.43 -7.03 -14.31
N PRO A 97 -5.95 -7.02 -15.55
CA PRO A 97 -5.24 -7.59 -16.69
C PRO A 97 -3.94 -6.83 -16.98
N LEU A 98 -2.82 -7.56 -17.12
CA LEU A 98 -1.55 -6.95 -17.53
C LEU A 98 -1.65 -6.26 -18.90
N PHE A 99 -2.50 -6.79 -19.78
CA PHE A 99 -2.76 -6.19 -21.09
C PHE A 99 -3.34 -4.78 -20.94
N ASP A 100 -4.37 -4.62 -20.11
CA ASP A 100 -5.00 -3.32 -19.85
C ASP A 100 -4.02 -2.34 -19.19
N LEU A 101 -3.16 -2.84 -18.29
CA LEU A 101 -2.10 -2.03 -17.67
C LEU A 101 -1.14 -1.50 -18.75
N CYS A 102 -0.65 -2.38 -19.62
CA CYS A 102 0.20 -1.99 -20.73
C CYS A 102 -0.51 -0.95 -21.62
N CYS A 103 -1.78 -1.16 -21.96
CA CYS A 103 -2.53 -0.19 -22.77
C CYS A 103 -2.58 1.20 -22.11
N GLN A 104 -2.79 1.27 -20.79
CA GLN A 104 -2.76 2.52 -20.02
C GLN A 104 -1.37 3.17 -20.00
N LEU A 105 -0.32 2.39 -19.80
CA LEU A 105 1.05 2.91 -19.75
C LEU A 105 1.56 3.42 -21.11
N PHE A 106 1.09 2.82 -22.21
CA PHE A 106 1.37 3.27 -23.58
C PHE A 106 0.43 4.38 -24.06
N GLY A 107 -0.72 4.57 -23.41
CA GLY A 107 -1.75 5.54 -23.83
C GLY A 107 -2.34 5.23 -25.20
N ASN A 108 -2.50 3.94 -25.53
CA ASN A 108 -2.97 3.50 -26.86
C ASN A 108 -4.50 3.51 -26.99
N GLU A 109 -5.02 3.14 -28.16
CA GLU A 109 -6.46 3.11 -28.45
C GLU A 109 -7.27 2.12 -27.58
N GLN A 110 -6.61 1.15 -26.97
CA GLN A 110 -7.22 0.14 -26.10
C GLN A 110 -7.12 0.50 -24.61
N ASP A 111 -6.55 1.66 -24.27
CA ASP A 111 -6.55 2.16 -22.90
C ASP A 111 -7.99 2.37 -22.41
N ALA A 112 -8.34 1.65 -21.35
CA ALA A 112 -9.67 1.72 -20.72
C ALA A 112 -10.05 3.14 -20.26
N ILE A 113 -9.06 4.00 -19.96
CA ILE A 113 -9.29 5.40 -19.60
C ILE A 113 -9.04 6.38 -20.77
N LYS A 114 -8.83 5.86 -21.97
CA LYS A 114 -8.75 6.58 -23.24
C LYS A 114 -7.64 7.64 -23.31
N GLY A 115 -6.48 7.36 -22.71
CA GLY A 115 -5.32 8.25 -22.73
C GLY A 115 -5.53 9.58 -21.98
N ARG A 116 -6.58 9.68 -21.15
CA ARG A 116 -6.93 10.93 -20.44
C ARG A 116 -6.04 11.24 -19.25
N GLN A 117 -5.30 10.26 -18.75
CA GLN A 117 -4.36 10.41 -17.64
C GLN A 117 -2.97 9.97 -18.07
N MET A 118 -1.97 10.47 -17.35
CA MET A 118 -0.59 10.04 -17.52
C MET A 118 -0.39 8.56 -17.13
N PRO A 119 0.70 7.90 -17.56
CA PRO A 119 1.03 6.54 -17.13
C PRO A 119 1.00 6.37 -15.59
N ASN A 120 0.64 5.18 -15.11
CA ASN A 120 0.36 4.81 -13.70
C ASN A 120 -0.98 5.28 -13.14
N HIS A 121 -1.92 5.68 -13.99
CA HIS A 121 -3.26 6.10 -13.59
C HIS A 121 -4.34 5.12 -14.05
N TYR A 122 -4.11 3.82 -13.84
CA TYR A 122 -5.07 2.76 -14.15
C TYR A 122 -6.20 2.70 -13.12
N ALA A 123 -7.37 2.21 -13.55
CA ALA A 123 -8.57 2.14 -12.72
C ALA A 123 -9.39 0.91 -13.11
N SER A 124 -10.15 0.33 -12.17
CA SER A 124 -11.09 -0.74 -12.50
C SER A 124 -12.29 -0.75 -11.57
N TRP A 125 -13.42 -0.27 -12.10
CA TRP A 125 -14.70 -0.34 -11.39
C TRP A 125 -15.10 -1.80 -11.08
N LYS A 126 -14.91 -2.71 -12.04
CA LYS A 126 -15.22 -4.14 -11.89
C LYS A 126 -14.47 -4.78 -10.72
N LEU A 127 -13.24 -4.34 -10.46
CA LEU A 127 -12.41 -4.84 -9.37
C LEU A 127 -12.52 -4.01 -8.09
N ARG A 128 -13.41 -3.01 -8.06
CA ARG A 128 -13.51 -2.01 -6.99
C ARG A 128 -12.15 -1.38 -6.65
N PHE A 129 -11.38 -1.11 -7.70
CA PHE A 129 -10.10 -0.42 -7.64
C PHE A 129 -10.31 1.00 -8.14
N GLY A 130 -10.25 1.96 -7.21
CA GLY A 130 -10.53 3.37 -7.46
C GLY A 130 -9.64 3.98 -8.55
N SER A 131 -10.15 5.02 -9.20
CA SER A 131 -9.32 5.77 -10.15
C SER A 131 -8.19 6.47 -9.41
N ILE A 132 -6.98 6.25 -9.90
CA ILE A 132 -5.78 6.93 -9.41
C ILE A 132 -5.88 8.41 -9.78
N SER A 133 -5.40 9.26 -8.88
CA SER A 133 -5.39 10.72 -8.99
C SER A 133 -3.99 11.23 -8.63
N SER A 134 -3.52 12.27 -9.33
CA SER A 134 -2.17 12.80 -9.17
C SER A 134 -1.98 13.64 -7.89
N PRO A 135 -2.91 14.54 -7.49
CA PRO A 135 -2.81 15.28 -6.23
C PRO A 135 -2.63 14.37 -5.02
N VAL A 136 -1.63 14.66 -4.20
CA VAL A 136 -1.28 13.83 -3.05
C VAL A 136 -2.38 13.92 -1.99
N GLY A 137 -2.84 12.77 -1.49
CA GLY A 137 -3.76 12.68 -0.35
C GLY A 137 -5.25 12.86 -0.68
N ASN A 138 -5.60 13.33 -1.88
CA ASN A 138 -6.99 13.66 -2.21
C ASN A 138 -7.95 12.47 -2.26
N GLN A 139 -7.42 11.26 -2.40
CA GLN A 139 -8.18 10.03 -2.39
C GLN A 139 -8.59 9.60 -0.97
N ILE A 140 -7.94 10.13 0.07
CA ILE A 140 -8.17 9.73 1.46
C ILE A 140 -9.59 10.11 1.93
N PRO A 141 -10.09 11.35 1.71
CA PRO A 141 -11.50 11.68 1.98
C PRO A 141 -12.50 10.85 1.18
N HIS A 142 -12.20 10.50 -0.07
CA HIS A 142 -13.08 9.67 -0.90
C HIS A 142 -13.26 8.28 -0.30
N ALA A 143 -12.18 7.66 0.19
CA ALA A 143 -12.26 6.37 0.87
C ALA A 143 -13.08 6.45 2.16
N THR A 144 -12.91 7.51 2.94
CA THR A 144 -13.73 7.78 4.13
C THR A 144 -15.21 7.90 3.78
N GLY A 145 -15.55 8.59 2.69
CA GLY A 145 -16.92 8.68 2.18
C GLY A 145 -17.51 7.33 1.78
N ILE A 146 -16.74 6.46 1.13
CA ILE A 146 -17.15 5.08 0.81
C ILE A 146 -17.38 4.28 2.10
N GLY A 147 -16.48 4.38 3.07
CA GLY A 147 -16.61 3.73 4.37
C GLY A 147 -17.82 4.23 5.17
N LEU A 148 -18.17 5.52 5.05
CA LEU A 148 -19.39 6.09 5.62
C LEU A 148 -20.63 5.55 4.93
N ALA A 149 -20.64 5.51 3.60
CA ALA A 149 -21.76 4.97 2.83
C ALA A 149 -22.05 3.51 3.22
N ALA A 150 -21.02 2.69 3.43
CA ALA A 150 -21.18 1.34 3.93
C ALA A 150 -21.88 1.30 5.30
N ARG A 151 -21.48 2.19 6.24
CA ARG A 151 -22.11 2.30 7.56
C ARG A 151 -23.58 2.74 7.47
N LEU A 152 -23.87 3.78 6.70
CA LEU A 152 -25.23 4.33 6.56
C LEU A 152 -26.20 3.34 5.90
N THR A 153 -25.71 2.50 5.00
CA THR A 153 -26.51 1.50 4.29
C THR A 153 -26.57 0.14 4.99
N GLY A 154 -25.88 -0.02 6.12
CA GLY A 154 -25.75 -1.31 6.81
C GLY A 154 -24.92 -2.36 6.04
N SER A 155 -24.20 -1.96 4.99
CA SER A 155 -23.29 -2.83 4.26
C SER A 155 -22.08 -3.19 5.12
N LYS A 156 -21.55 -4.40 4.92
CA LYS A 156 -20.29 -4.84 5.54
C LYS A 156 -19.07 -4.58 4.63
N ASP A 157 -19.23 -3.82 3.56
CA ASP A 157 -18.12 -3.43 2.69
C ASP A 157 -17.15 -2.51 3.44
N VAL A 158 -15.86 -2.62 3.13
CA VAL A 158 -14.80 -1.77 3.69
C VAL A 158 -14.11 -1.00 2.57
N ALA A 159 -13.63 0.21 2.87
CA ALA A 159 -12.73 0.95 2.00
C ALA A 159 -11.31 0.94 2.57
N LEU A 160 -10.35 0.35 1.87
CA LEU A 160 -8.94 0.48 2.18
C LEU A 160 -8.33 1.55 1.27
N VAL A 161 -7.66 2.53 1.85
CA VAL A 161 -6.95 3.57 1.12
C VAL A 161 -5.46 3.51 1.35
N TYR A 162 -4.70 3.62 0.27
CA TYR A 162 -3.25 3.70 0.32
C TYR A 162 -2.76 5.13 0.16
N PHE A 163 -1.71 5.47 0.90
CA PHE A 163 -0.97 6.72 0.77
C PHE A 163 0.46 6.55 1.31
N GLY A 164 1.36 7.46 0.93
CA GLY A 164 2.74 7.47 1.45
C GLY A 164 2.87 8.29 2.75
N ASP A 165 4.02 8.19 3.40
CA ASP A 165 4.40 9.05 4.55
C ASP A 165 4.25 10.54 4.23
N GLY A 166 4.61 10.93 3.00
CA GLY A 166 4.44 12.30 2.51
C GLY A 166 3.03 12.85 2.64
N ALA A 167 2.03 12.04 2.28
CA ALA A 167 0.62 12.42 2.28
C ALA A 167 0.04 12.67 3.68
N THR A 168 0.73 12.24 4.74
CA THR A 168 0.28 12.48 6.12
C THR A 168 0.41 13.94 6.55
N SER A 169 1.07 14.77 5.75
CA SER A 169 1.19 16.22 5.94
C SER A 169 0.19 17.02 5.09
N GLU A 170 -0.61 16.36 4.26
CA GLU A 170 -1.66 17.01 3.46
C GLU A 170 -2.94 17.21 4.28
N GLY A 171 -3.63 18.34 4.08
CA GLY A 171 -4.86 18.66 4.83
C GLY A 171 -5.94 17.58 4.71
N ASP A 172 -6.06 16.96 3.54
CA ASP A 172 -7.05 15.91 3.27
C ASP A 172 -6.85 14.66 4.16
N PHE A 173 -5.62 14.35 4.58
CA PHE A 173 -5.37 13.29 5.57
C PHE A 173 -6.04 13.63 6.90
N HIS A 174 -5.83 14.86 7.40
CA HIS A 174 -6.40 15.31 8.68
C HIS A 174 -7.93 15.35 8.63
N VAL A 175 -8.50 15.89 7.54
CA VAL A 175 -9.95 15.95 7.32
C VAL A 175 -10.55 14.54 7.32
N ALA A 176 -9.96 13.63 6.55
CA ALA A 176 -10.47 12.28 6.39
C ALA A 176 -10.44 11.47 7.70
N LEU A 177 -9.35 11.53 8.45
CA LEU A 177 -9.23 10.79 9.72
C LEU A 177 -10.13 11.39 10.80
N ASN A 178 -10.27 12.71 10.88
CA ASN A 178 -11.22 13.36 11.79
C ASN A 178 -12.65 12.91 11.50
N PHE A 179 -13.06 12.92 10.22
CA PHE A 179 -14.38 12.46 9.80
C PHE A 179 -14.59 10.97 10.13
N ALA A 180 -13.56 10.15 9.91
CA ALA A 180 -13.61 8.72 10.22
C ALA A 180 -13.80 8.45 11.72
N GLY A 181 -13.15 9.23 12.58
CA GLY A 181 -13.31 9.17 14.03
C GLY A 181 -14.72 9.54 14.48
N VAL A 182 -15.26 10.65 13.98
CA VAL A 182 -16.61 11.13 14.30
C VAL A 182 -17.68 10.12 13.90
N TYR A 183 -17.62 9.61 12.67
CA TYR A 183 -18.69 8.77 12.12
C TYR A 183 -18.41 7.26 12.22
N LYS A 184 -17.27 6.86 12.79
CA LYS A 184 -16.82 5.45 12.88
C LYS A 184 -16.94 4.74 11.53
N THR A 185 -16.40 5.36 10.49
CA THR A 185 -16.50 4.86 9.11
C THR A 185 -15.81 3.51 8.95
N SER A 186 -16.31 2.65 8.06
CA SER A 186 -15.68 1.37 7.72
C SER A 186 -14.48 1.57 6.78
N THR A 187 -13.44 2.23 7.28
CA THR A 187 -12.27 2.68 6.50
C THR A 187 -10.98 2.18 7.11
N ILE A 188 -10.05 1.73 6.28
CA ILE A 188 -8.69 1.37 6.67
C ILE A 188 -7.74 2.31 5.96
N PHE A 189 -6.99 3.09 6.74
CA PHE A 189 -5.97 4.01 6.26
C PHE A 189 -4.63 3.29 6.28
N LEU A 190 -4.09 2.90 5.14
CA LEU A 190 -2.80 2.23 5.06
C LEU A 190 -1.73 3.20 4.55
N CYS A 191 -0.93 3.69 5.48
CA CYS A 191 0.26 4.48 5.20
C CYS A 191 1.43 3.54 4.89
N ARG A 192 1.94 3.59 3.65
CA ARG A 192 3.23 2.99 3.32
C ARG A 192 4.30 3.99 3.69
N ASN A 193 4.84 3.85 4.89
CA ASN A 193 5.98 4.62 5.31
C ASN A 193 7.22 4.02 4.67
N ASN A 194 7.57 4.51 3.48
CA ASN A 194 8.73 4.04 2.72
C ASN A 194 9.98 4.90 2.96
N GLN A 195 9.93 5.70 4.04
CA GLN A 195 10.94 6.62 4.56
C GLN A 195 11.15 7.92 3.75
N TRP A 196 10.49 8.10 2.60
CA TRP A 196 10.81 9.17 1.65
C TRP A 196 9.62 9.71 0.83
N ALA A 197 9.36 11.01 0.95
CA ALA A 197 8.50 11.76 0.04
C ALA A 197 9.34 12.44 -1.05
N ILE A 198 9.48 11.79 -2.21
CA ILE A 198 10.45 12.15 -3.26
C ILE A 198 11.88 12.13 -2.70
N SER A 199 12.37 13.28 -2.27
CA SER A 199 13.69 13.55 -1.67
C SER A 199 13.61 14.03 -0.22
N VAL A 200 12.42 14.30 0.31
CA VAL A 200 12.22 14.69 1.71
C VAL A 200 12.21 13.42 2.56
N PRO A 201 13.20 13.22 3.46
CA PRO A 201 13.20 12.06 4.33
C PRO A 201 12.14 12.21 5.42
N ARG A 202 11.63 11.08 5.92
CA ARG A 202 10.58 11.00 6.94
C ARG A 202 10.82 12.02 8.08
N GLN A 203 12.02 12.10 8.64
CA GLN A 203 12.33 12.99 9.77
C GLN A 203 12.08 14.50 9.50
N PHE A 204 12.10 14.93 8.23
CA PHE A 204 11.75 16.30 7.83
C PHE A 204 10.28 16.44 7.43
N GLN A 205 9.55 15.33 7.26
CA GLN A 205 8.16 15.34 6.84
C GLN A 205 7.21 15.67 7.99
N THR A 206 7.48 15.17 9.20
CA THR A 206 6.62 15.39 10.36
C THR A 206 7.34 15.15 11.69
N ALA A 207 6.91 15.88 12.73
CA ALA A 207 7.46 15.79 14.09
C ALA A 207 6.90 14.61 14.92
N SER A 208 5.79 13.98 14.49
CA SER A 208 5.28 12.77 15.14
C SER A 208 6.38 11.69 15.17
N ARG A 209 6.50 10.87 16.21
CA ARG A 209 7.54 9.82 16.28
C ARG A 209 7.25 8.68 15.33
N THR A 210 5.99 8.26 15.26
CA THR A 210 5.48 7.31 14.28
C THR A 210 4.36 7.99 13.48
N LEU A 211 3.91 7.40 12.38
CA LEU A 211 2.71 7.86 11.68
C LEU A 211 1.46 7.24 12.30
N ALA A 212 1.56 6.03 12.85
CA ALA A 212 0.48 5.37 13.58
C ALA A 212 -0.01 6.19 14.78
N GLU A 213 0.86 6.89 15.52
CA GLU A 213 0.44 7.69 16.68
C GLU A 213 -0.48 8.87 16.31
N LYS A 214 -0.46 9.33 15.05
CA LYS A 214 -1.38 10.38 14.56
C LYS A 214 -2.84 9.95 14.67
N ALA A 215 -3.13 8.64 14.68
CA ALA A 215 -4.45 8.09 14.91
C ALA A 215 -5.11 8.60 16.20
N ALA A 216 -4.30 8.83 17.24
CA ALA A 216 -4.78 9.26 18.55
C ALA A 216 -5.47 10.64 18.50
N ALA A 217 -5.03 11.53 17.61
CA ALA A 217 -5.65 12.85 17.43
C ALA A 217 -7.11 12.76 16.93
N TYR A 218 -7.51 11.62 16.37
CA TYR A 218 -8.84 11.41 15.78
C TYR A 218 -9.63 10.30 16.49
N ASN A 219 -9.11 9.79 17.61
CA ASN A 219 -9.72 8.68 18.35
C ASN A 219 -10.01 7.45 17.47
N ILE A 220 -9.07 7.12 16.57
CA ILE A 220 -9.09 5.89 15.77
C ILE A 220 -7.94 4.99 16.18
N GLU A 221 -8.02 3.70 15.84
CA GLU A 221 -6.96 2.74 16.17
C GLU A 221 -5.72 3.00 15.31
N GLY A 222 -4.53 3.00 15.90
CA GLY A 222 -3.25 3.20 15.21
C GLY A 222 -2.31 2.03 15.46
N VAL A 223 -1.84 1.38 14.39
CA VAL A 223 -0.95 0.20 14.46
C VAL A 223 0.26 0.39 13.55
N GLU A 224 1.44 0.11 14.08
CA GLU A 224 2.68 0.06 13.31
C GLU A 224 3.01 -1.41 12.99
N VAL A 225 3.31 -1.71 11.73
CA VAL A 225 3.61 -3.06 11.25
C VAL A 225 4.85 -3.06 10.37
N ASP A 226 5.66 -4.12 10.46
CA ASP A 226 6.76 -4.36 9.53
C ASP A 226 6.18 -4.57 8.13
N GLY A 227 6.30 -3.55 7.28
CA GLY A 227 5.76 -3.52 5.93
C GLY A 227 6.42 -4.52 4.98
N ASN A 228 7.58 -5.09 5.37
CA ASN A 228 8.28 -6.11 4.59
C ASN A 228 7.94 -7.54 5.07
N ASP A 229 7.10 -7.67 6.10
CA ASP A 229 6.55 -8.93 6.56
C ASP A 229 5.10 -9.10 6.07
N ILE A 230 4.93 -9.87 4.99
CA ILE A 230 3.61 -10.05 4.38
C ILE A 230 2.60 -10.74 5.32
N LEU A 231 3.06 -11.58 6.25
CA LEU A 231 2.17 -12.26 7.19
C LEU A 231 1.69 -11.29 8.27
N ALA A 232 2.58 -10.44 8.77
CA ALA A 232 2.23 -9.39 9.74
C ALA A 232 1.28 -8.37 9.12
N VAL A 233 1.60 -7.86 7.92
CA VAL A 233 0.75 -6.93 7.18
C VAL A 233 -0.65 -7.53 6.94
N TYR A 234 -0.73 -8.78 6.50
CA TYR A 234 -2.02 -9.47 6.34
C TYR A 234 -2.78 -9.55 7.66
N SER A 235 -2.13 -9.98 8.75
CA SER A 235 -2.78 -10.16 10.05
C SER A 235 -3.32 -8.84 10.61
N VAL A 236 -2.52 -7.77 10.57
CA VAL A 236 -2.93 -6.43 11.04
C VAL A 236 -4.07 -5.88 10.19
N THR A 237 -3.96 -6.01 8.85
CA THR A 237 -5.02 -5.54 7.96
C THR A 237 -6.30 -6.35 8.14
N ARG A 238 -6.20 -7.66 8.35
CA ARG A 238 -7.35 -8.55 8.59
C ARG A 238 -8.11 -8.13 9.85
N GLU A 239 -7.42 -7.86 10.96
CA GLU A 239 -8.06 -7.36 12.17
C GLU A 239 -8.70 -5.99 11.95
N ALA A 240 -8.03 -5.07 11.24
CA ALA A 240 -8.60 -3.77 10.90
C ALA A 240 -9.88 -3.89 10.04
N VAL A 241 -9.90 -4.83 9.08
CA VAL A 241 -11.10 -5.18 8.29
C VAL A 241 -12.21 -5.70 9.18
N ASP A 242 -11.92 -6.64 10.06
CA ASP A 242 -12.92 -7.26 10.92
C ASP A 242 -13.48 -6.23 11.93
N ARG A 243 -12.62 -5.37 12.49
CA ARG A 243 -13.01 -4.20 13.30
C ARG A 243 -13.95 -3.25 12.57
N ALA A 244 -13.60 -2.86 11.34
CA ALA A 244 -14.43 -2.00 10.50
C ALA A 244 -15.80 -2.63 10.19
N ARG A 245 -15.85 -3.95 9.98
CA ARG A 245 -17.08 -4.73 9.74
C ARG A 245 -17.95 -4.90 10.98
N ARG A 246 -17.35 -4.95 12.17
CA ARG A 246 -18.06 -4.93 13.46
C ARG A 246 -18.61 -3.54 13.80
N GLY A 247 -18.30 -2.51 13.00
CA GLY A 247 -18.76 -1.14 13.21
C GLY A 247 -18.03 -0.41 14.33
N GLU A 248 -16.84 -0.90 14.69
CA GLU A 248 -16.06 -0.35 15.80
C GLU A 248 -15.18 0.83 15.36
N GLY A 249 -15.21 1.20 14.08
CA GLY A 249 -14.55 2.39 13.52
C GLY A 249 -13.36 2.06 12.64
N ALA A 250 -12.66 3.12 12.23
CA ALA A 250 -11.53 3.06 11.33
C ALA A 250 -10.21 2.68 12.04
N THR A 251 -9.22 2.31 11.23
CA THR A 251 -7.85 2.01 11.68
C THR A 251 -6.84 2.66 10.76
N LEU A 252 -5.80 3.28 11.34
CA LEU A 252 -4.59 3.73 10.68
C LEU A 252 -3.50 2.67 10.86
N ILE A 253 -3.03 2.12 9.75
CA ILE A 253 -1.92 1.17 9.69
C ILE A 253 -0.72 1.91 9.10
N GLU A 254 0.37 1.99 9.85
CA GLU A 254 1.68 2.38 9.34
C GLU A 254 2.47 1.11 8.97
N ALA A 255 2.58 0.84 7.68
CA ALA A 255 3.46 -0.20 7.16
C ALA A 255 4.86 0.38 6.95
N VAL A 256 5.78 0.07 7.87
CA VAL A 256 7.17 0.54 7.84
C VAL A 256 7.94 -0.29 6.81
N THR A 257 8.30 0.33 5.70
CA THR A 257 8.93 -0.31 4.53
C THR A 257 9.98 0.63 3.92
N TYR A 258 10.48 0.30 2.73
CA TYR A 258 11.49 1.09 2.04
C TYR A 258 11.31 1.11 0.53
N ARG A 259 11.39 2.31 -0.05
CA ARG A 259 11.38 2.49 -1.50
C ARG A 259 12.78 2.23 -2.04
N GLN A 260 13.05 1.00 -2.44
CA GLN A 260 14.38 0.59 -2.93
C GLN A 260 14.74 1.26 -4.26
N GLY A 261 13.76 1.56 -5.11
CA GLY A 261 13.95 2.30 -6.35
C GLY A 261 13.94 3.83 -6.20
N GLY A 262 14.13 4.53 -7.31
CA GLY A 262 13.85 5.97 -7.42
C GLY A 262 12.37 6.29 -7.12
N HIS A 263 12.08 7.56 -6.88
CA HIS A 263 10.70 8.03 -6.69
C HIS A 263 9.85 7.71 -7.91
N SER A 264 10.37 8.00 -9.09
CA SER A 264 9.81 7.70 -10.40
C SER A 264 10.95 7.50 -11.38
N THR A 265 10.64 7.26 -12.65
CA THR A 265 11.63 7.28 -13.73
C THR A 265 12.25 8.67 -14.00
N SER A 266 11.75 9.72 -13.35
CA SER A 266 12.26 11.10 -13.46
C SER A 266 13.11 11.53 -12.26
N ASP A 267 13.48 10.59 -11.39
CA ASP A 267 14.18 10.86 -10.13
C ASP A 267 15.50 10.09 -10.03
N ASP A 268 16.47 10.68 -9.31
CA ASP A 268 17.74 10.04 -8.98
C ASP A 268 17.96 10.02 -7.46
N PRO A 269 17.77 8.87 -6.79
CA PRO A 269 17.91 8.79 -5.34
C PRO A 269 19.35 8.97 -4.84
N ARG A 270 20.36 8.83 -5.71
CA ARG A 270 21.77 8.89 -5.31
C ARG A 270 22.20 10.29 -4.86
N VAL A 271 21.43 11.32 -5.18
CA VAL A 271 21.76 12.71 -4.83
C VAL A 271 21.25 13.11 -3.44
N TYR A 272 20.40 12.28 -2.79
CA TYR A 272 19.80 12.62 -1.49
C TYR A 272 19.68 11.46 -0.49
N ARG A 273 20.01 10.22 -0.87
CA ARG A 273 20.01 9.06 0.05
C ARG A 273 21.41 8.56 0.37
N ASP A 274 21.61 8.13 1.62
CA ASP A 274 22.81 7.41 2.02
C ASP A 274 22.77 5.97 1.49
N GLU A 275 23.80 5.56 0.75
CA GLU A 275 23.96 4.20 0.26
C GLU A 275 23.93 3.18 1.40
N LYS A 276 24.48 3.50 2.58
CA LYS A 276 24.47 2.59 3.73
C LYS A 276 23.05 2.27 4.19
N GLU A 277 22.18 3.28 4.24
CA GLU A 277 20.76 3.11 4.56
C GLU A 277 20.09 2.17 3.57
N VAL A 278 20.33 2.38 2.26
CA VAL A 278 19.78 1.54 1.19
C VAL A 278 20.23 0.09 1.35
N GLN A 279 21.52 -0.17 1.60
CA GLN A 279 22.07 -1.51 1.77
C GLN A 279 21.46 -2.25 2.97
N GLU A 280 21.17 -1.55 4.08
CA GLU A 280 20.47 -2.17 5.23
C GLU A 280 19.04 -2.56 4.90
N TRP A 281 18.35 -1.79 4.05
CA TRP A 281 16.99 -2.11 3.61
C TRP A 281 16.93 -3.19 2.54
N LEU A 282 17.95 -3.32 1.69
CA LEU A 282 18.05 -4.42 0.72
C LEU A 282 18.14 -5.79 1.42
N LYS A 283 18.75 -5.87 2.60
CA LYS A 283 18.78 -7.08 3.43
C LYS A 283 17.39 -7.48 3.95
N LYS A 284 16.42 -6.57 3.93
CA LYS A 284 15.05 -6.75 4.41
C LYS A 284 14.05 -6.91 3.26
N ASP A 285 14.52 -7.33 2.08
CA ASP A 285 13.66 -7.47 0.89
C ASP A 285 12.48 -8.45 1.16
N PRO A 286 11.22 -8.02 0.93
CA PRO A 286 10.05 -8.80 1.29
C PRO A 286 9.92 -10.10 0.49
N ILE A 287 10.38 -10.11 -0.77
CA ILE A 287 10.33 -11.29 -1.64
C ILE A 287 11.30 -12.35 -1.12
N SER A 288 12.52 -11.93 -0.79
CA SER A 288 13.57 -12.81 -0.30
C SER A 288 13.19 -13.40 1.07
N ARG A 289 12.71 -12.56 1.97
CA ARG A 289 12.20 -12.98 3.29
C ARG A 289 11.07 -14.00 3.18
N PHE A 290 10.06 -13.73 2.35
CA PHE A 290 8.93 -14.64 2.21
C PHE A 290 9.31 -15.93 1.48
N LYS A 291 10.26 -15.88 0.54
CA LYS A 291 10.83 -17.09 -0.08
C LYS A 291 11.45 -17.99 0.97
N SER A 292 12.29 -17.45 1.86
CA SER A 292 12.93 -18.23 2.93
C SER A 292 11.91 -18.87 3.86
N TYR A 293 10.81 -18.19 4.17
CA TYR A 293 9.70 -18.75 4.95
C TYR A 293 8.97 -19.92 4.25
N LEU A 294 8.89 -19.90 2.92
CA LEU A 294 8.13 -20.89 2.15
C LEU A 294 8.90 -22.19 1.86
N ILE A 295 10.22 -22.20 2.05
CA ILE A 295 11.12 -23.33 1.78
C ILE A 295 11.35 -24.11 3.07
#